data_AF-Q0UZG3-F1
#
_entry.id   AF-Q0UZG3-F1
#
_cell.length_a   1.000
_cell.length_b   1.000
_cell.length_c   1.000
_cell.angle_alpha   90.00
_cell.angle_beta   90.00
_cell.angle_gamma   90.00
#
_symmetry.space_group_name_H-M   'P 1'
#
loop_
_entity.id
_entity.type
_entity.pdbx_description
1 polymer ?
#
loop_
_entity_poly.entity_id
_entity_poly.type
_entity_poly.pdbx_seq_one_letter_code
_entity_poly.pdbx_strand_id
1 'polypeptide(L)'
;MYVIWWHKPRQVASPTILKGEWLGPLAAYMFLASRMSGEAPTGMMYMFRNATPELKKLAYYEETVHEKDIQQMIHRQDTAHTLTSGHFRPRPQLSSATHARIPSSPGPKSGTRAALLQLAVECVNLYPALHSRFIKSTDEASAHMTYFIPYATELVQPHSLDWPNAGLLRRTQSLIMGMVLWGASMAYGAIHVAAWHYFFPTPLEQLLWRLSSVWVTFCAAFWLVTNLLAHAFPIIDRVWVTYNERRLGWLGTFVITILCAICGPYVEVRTMTLCSYNPMEIV
;
A
#
# COMPACT_ATOMS: atom_id res chain seq x y z
N MET A 1 -16.39 8.60 -20.79
CA MET A 1 -16.10 8.15 -19.41
C MET A 1 -14.71 8.59 -18.92
N TYR A 2 -13.62 8.41 -19.68
CA TYR A 2 -12.28 8.85 -19.24
C TYR A 2 -12.03 10.38 -19.18
N VAL A 3 -12.78 11.19 -19.94
CA VAL A 3 -12.59 12.66 -19.99
C VAL A 3 -13.10 13.36 -18.71
N ILE A 4 -14.08 12.77 -18.01
CA ILE A 4 -14.69 13.36 -16.81
C ILE A 4 -13.85 13.05 -15.56
N TRP A 5 -12.97 12.04 -15.60
CA TRP A 5 -12.09 11.67 -14.48
C TRP A 5 -10.79 12.48 -14.43
N TRP A 6 -10.59 13.45 -15.34
CA TRP A 6 -9.30 14.10 -15.55
C TRP A 6 -9.04 15.37 -14.75
N HIS A 7 -9.94 15.78 -13.84
CA HIS A 7 -9.59 16.80 -12.86
C HIS A 7 -8.80 16.20 -11.69
N LYS A 8 -7.69 15.50 -12.00
CA LYS A 8 -6.79 14.93 -11.00
C LYS A 8 -5.94 16.06 -10.43
N PRO A 9 -5.93 16.28 -9.10
CA PRO A 9 -5.17 17.39 -8.51
C PRO A 9 -3.66 17.16 -8.69
N ARG A 10 -3.02 18.15 -9.34
CA ARG A 10 -1.58 18.49 -9.41
C ARG A 10 -0.60 17.38 -9.83
N GLN A 11 -0.06 17.52 -11.05
CA GLN A 11 1.00 16.72 -11.67
C GLN A 11 2.19 16.42 -10.74
N VAL A 12 2.76 15.20 -10.80
CA VAL A 12 4.01 14.79 -10.07
C VAL A 12 5.15 15.75 -10.30
N ALA A 13 5.20 16.36 -11.48
CA ALA A 13 6.23 17.31 -11.86
C ALA A 13 6.29 18.53 -10.93
N SER A 14 5.21 18.80 -10.19
CA SER A 14 5.10 19.94 -9.28
C SER A 14 4.65 19.48 -7.88
N PRO A 15 5.52 18.80 -7.11
CA PRO A 15 5.19 18.39 -5.76
C PRO A 15 4.87 19.62 -4.90
N THR A 16 3.88 19.51 -4.01
CA THR A 16 3.65 20.57 -3.02
C THR A 16 4.74 20.45 -1.96
N ILE A 17 5.71 21.37 -1.99
CA ILE A 17 6.80 21.38 -1.04
C ILE A 17 6.31 22.02 0.26
N LEU A 18 6.19 21.21 1.30
CA LEU A 18 5.92 21.69 2.65
C LEU A 18 7.24 22.14 3.29
N LYS A 19 7.25 23.33 3.90
CA LYS A 19 8.42 23.89 4.61
C LYS A 19 7.96 24.54 5.91
N GLY A 20 8.76 24.42 6.96
CA GLY A 20 8.54 25.06 8.26
C GLY A 20 8.89 24.15 9.43
N GLU A 21 9.12 24.74 10.61
CA GLU A 21 9.47 24.02 11.84
C GLU A 21 8.38 23.03 12.28
N TRP A 22 7.11 23.35 12.01
CA TRP A 22 5.95 22.48 12.29
C TRP A 22 5.98 21.14 11.53
N LEU A 23 6.76 21.06 10.44
CA LEU A 23 6.82 19.87 9.60
C LEU A 23 7.54 18.71 10.28
N GLY A 24 8.56 18.99 11.10
CA GLY A 24 9.34 17.94 11.80
C GLY A 24 8.45 17.09 12.71
N PRO A 25 7.74 17.71 13.69
CA PRO A 25 6.76 17.04 14.53
C PRO A 25 5.70 16.27 13.73
N LEU A 26 5.12 16.92 12.71
CA LEU A 26 4.09 16.30 11.88
C LEU A 26 4.61 15.07 11.12
N ALA A 27 5.79 15.17 10.50
CA ALA A 27 6.40 14.08 9.76
C ALA A 27 6.77 12.91 10.68
N ALA A 28 7.26 13.18 11.90
CA ALA A 28 7.53 12.16 12.90
C ALA A 28 6.25 11.41 13.31
N TYR A 29 5.16 12.14 13.59
CA TYR A 29 3.86 11.53 13.89
C TYR A 29 3.36 10.70 12.70
N MET A 30 3.36 11.26 11.49
CA MET A 30 2.90 10.56 10.28
C MET A 30 3.72 9.29 10.03
N PHE A 31 5.04 9.33 10.21
CA PHE A 31 5.91 8.16 10.07
C PHE A 31 5.58 7.07 11.10
N LEU A 32 5.44 7.42 12.38
CA LEU A 32 5.10 6.48 13.47
C LEU A 32 3.70 5.90 13.33
N ALA A 33 2.74 6.68 12.84
CA ALA A 33 1.38 6.23 12.53
C ALA A 33 1.33 5.23 11.36
N SER A 34 2.35 5.27 10.49
CA SER A 34 2.41 4.51 9.25
C SER A 34 3.19 3.22 9.38
N ARG A 35 2.93 2.29 8.45
CA ARG A 35 3.57 0.96 8.41
C ARG A 35 5.07 1.01 8.20
N MET A 36 5.59 2.12 7.69
CA MET A 36 7.02 2.36 7.50
C MET A 36 7.82 2.37 8.80
N SER A 37 7.22 2.76 9.93
CA SER A 37 7.87 2.65 11.23
C SER A 37 7.89 1.21 11.76
N GLY A 38 6.97 0.37 11.29
CA GLY A 38 6.81 -0.99 11.78
C GLY A 38 7.96 -1.91 11.41
N GLU A 39 8.29 -2.82 12.33
CA GLU A 39 9.20 -3.94 12.03
C GLU A 39 8.57 -4.85 10.97
N ALA A 40 9.39 -5.29 10.01
CA ALA A 40 8.96 -6.28 9.03
C ALA A 40 8.56 -7.57 9.75
N PRO A 41 7.40 -8.16 9.43
CA PRO A 41 6.99 -9.41 10.06
C PRO A 41 8.02 -10.50 9.77
N THR A 42 8.43 -11.22 10.80
CA THR A 42 9.34 -12.36 10.69
C THR A 42 8.56 -13.67 10.55
N GLY A 43 9.15 -14.67 9.88
CA GLY A 43 8.59 -16.01 9.74
C GLY A 43 7.95 -16.30 8.37
N MET A 44 7.55 -17.56 8.15
CA MET A 44 7.17 -18.10 6.84
C MET A 44 5.98 -17.39 6.16
N MET A 45 5.11 -16.76 6.93
CA MET A 45 3.92 -16.03 6.44
C MET A 45 4.17 -14.52 6.24
N TYR A 46 5.42 -14.05 6.24
CA TYR A 46 5.75 -12.63 6.10
C TYR A 46 5.22 -12.02 4.80
N MET A 47 5.09 -12.83 3.74
CA MET A 47 4.59 -12.40 2.43
C MET A 47 3.13 -11.91 2.47
N PHE A 48 2.33 -12.40 3.42
CA PHE A 48 0.91 -12.05 3.56
C PHE A 48 0.63 -11.10 4.71
N ARG A 49 1.66 -10.75 5.50
CA ARG A 49 1.50 -9.89 6.67
C ARG A 49 2.08 -8.52 6.43
N ASN A 50 1.31 -7.56 6.90
CA ASN A 50 1.64 -6.16 6.82
C ASN A 50 2.36 -5.72 8.10
N ALA A 51 3.48 -4.98 7.97
CA ALA A 51 4.17 -4.39 9.12
C ALA A 51 3.20 -3.55 9.96
N THR A 52 3.20 -3.75 11.27
CA THR A 52 2.34 -3.02 12.21
C THR A 52 3.01 -1.68 12.59
N PRO A 53 2.34 -0.53 12.38
CA PRO A 53 2.89 0.77 12.76
C PRO A 53 3.31 0.82 14.23
N GLU A 54 4.41 1.51 14.55
CA GLU A 54 4.88 1.65 15.93
C GLU A 54 3.83 2.29 16.84
N LEU A 55 3.14 3.32 16.35
CA LEU A 55 2.14 4.05 17.12
C LEU A 55 0.98 3.16 17.57
N LYS A 56 0.68 2.07 16.84
CA LYS A 56 -0.34 1.09 17.21
C LYS A 56 0.04 0.28 18.47
N LYS A 57 1.34 0.16 18.76
CA LYS A 57 1.88 -0.50 19.96
C LYS A 57 1.89 0.43 21.18
N LEU A 58 1.64 1.72 20.97
CA LEU A 58 1.73 2.76 21.99
C LEU A 58 0.34 3.23 22.45
N ALA A 59 0.33 3.90 23.58
CA ALA A 59 -0.77 4.65 24.16
C ALA A 59 -0.23 6.02 24.61
N TYR A 60 -1.05 7.05 24.47
CA TYR A 60 -0.78 8.40 24.92
C TYR A 60 -1.35 8.59 26.32
N TYR A 61 -0.53 9.07 27.24
CA TYR A 61 -0.91 9.35 28.62
C TYR A 61 -0.83 10.85 28.84
N GLU A 62 -1.93 11.41 29.32
CA GLU A 62 -2.02 12.82 29.67
C GLU A 62 -1.56 12.99 31.12
N GLU A 63 -0.61 13.88 31.36
CA GLU A 63 -0.22 14.26 32.71
C GLU A 63 -1.25 15.25 33.23
N THR A 64 -2.06 14.81 34.18
CA THR A 64 -2.88 15.73 34.96
C THR A 64 -1.93 16.58 35.78
N VAL A 65 -1.65 17.80 35.32
CA VAL A 65 -0.90 18.79 36.10
C VAL A 65 -1.62 18.94 37.43
N HIS A 66 -0.96 18.53 38.51
CA HIS A 66 -1.55 18.56 39.83
C HIS A 66 -1.74 20.03 40.23
N GLU A 67 -2.91 20.37 40.77
CA GLU A 67 -3.36 21.75 41.05
C GLU A 67 -2.36 22.58 41.88
N LYS A 68 -1.44 21.92 42.61
CA LYS A 68 -0.37 22.56 43.38
C LYS A 68 0.73 23.21 42.52
N ASP A 69 1.00 22.70 41.32
CA ASP A 69 1.99 23.30 40.41
C ASP A 69 1.39 24.49 39.62
N ILE A 70 0.07 24.48 39.46
CA ILE A 70 -0.68 25.56 38.80
C ILE A 70 -0.56 26.86 39.60
N GLN A 71 -0.57 26.81 40.94
CA GLN A 71 -0.38 28.00 41.77
C GLN A 71 1.02 28.63 41.64
N GLN A 72 2.06 27.84 41.37
CA GLN A 72 3.40 28.39 41.09
C GLN A 72 3.55 28.92 39.65
N MET A 73 2.85 28.34 38.67
CA MET A 73 2.85 28.82 37.29
C MET A 73 2.02 30.09 37.07
N ILE A 74 0.94 30.30 37.82
CA ILE A 74 0.10 31.51 37.71
C ILE A 74 0.88 32.81 37.98
N HIS A 75 1.99 32.74 38.74
CA HIS A 75 2.81 33.93 38.98
C HIS A 75 3.73 34.31 37.80
N ARG A 76 3.80 33.49 36.75
CA ARG A 76 4.62 33.69 35.56
C ARG A 76 3.71 33.92 34.34
N GLN A 77 2.95 35.01 34.36
CA GLN A 77 2.12 35.45 33.23
C GLN A 77 3.01 35.75 32.02
N ASP A 78 2.92 34.92 30.99
CA ASP A 78 2.54 35.34 29.65
C ASP A 78 2.25 34.11 28.75
N THR A 79 1.20 34.21 27.94
CA THR A 79 0.66 33.22 26.98
C THR A 79 -0.03 31.96 27.54
N ALA A 80 -1.34 32.08 27.75
CA ALA A 80 -2.26 30.97 28.03
C ALA A 80 -2.55 30.15 26.75
N HIS A 81 -1.72 29.14 26.50
CA HIS A 81 -2.17 27.90 25.88
C HIS A 81 -2.04 26.82 26.96
N THR A 82 -3.13 26.15 27.29
CA THR A 82 -3.13 24.97 28.16
C THR A 82 -2.28 23.89 27.49
N LEU A 83 -0.98 23.88 27.78
CA LEU A 83 -0.05 22.82 27.41
C LEU A 83 -0.42 21.58 28.22
N THR A 84 -1.30 20.75 27.67
CA THR A 84 -1.47 19.38 28.13
C THR A 84 -0.17 18.64 27.84
N SER A 85 0.69 18.53 28.85
CA SER A 85 1.87 17.68 28.79
C SER A 85 1.41 16.24 28.77
N GLY A 86 1.86 15.47 27.78
CA GLY A 86 1.58 14.04 27.73
C GLY A 86 2.72 13.31 27.06
N HIS A 87 2.70 11.99 27.15
CA HIS A 87 3.80 11.17 26.64
C HIS A 87 3.31 9.81 26.15
N PHE A 88 4.02 9.25 25.17
CA PHE A 88 3.72 7.91 24.65
C PHE A 88 4.41 6.83 25.49
N ARG A 89 3.67 5.78 25.89
CA ARG A 89 4.23 4.55 26.48
C ARG A 89 3.65 3.30 25.79
N PRO A 90 4.29 2.12 25.95
CA PRO A 90 3.69 0.86 25.51
C PRO A 90 2.28 0.66 26.08
N ARG A 91 1.40 0.06 25.27
CA ARG A 91 0.03 -0.23 25.68
C ARG A 91 -0.01 -1.33 26.77
N PRO A 92 -0.83 -1.20 27.84
CA PRO A 92 -0.88 -2.17 28.93
C PRO A 92 -1.14 -3.61 28.46
N GLN A 93 -2.09 -3.80 27.54
CA GLN A 93 -2.47 -5.12 27.03
C GLN A 93 -1.40 -5.84 26.19
N LEU A 94 -0.41 -5.12 25.64
CA LEU A 94 0.64 -5.72 24.81
C LEU A 94 1.84 -6.22 25.62
N SER A 95 2.01 -5.71 26.84
CA SER A 95 3.12 -6.07 27.74
C SER A 95 3.02 -7.51 28.22
N SER A 96 1.81 -8.05 28.42
CA SER A 96 1.63 -9.45 28.90
C SER A 96 2.01 -10.49 27.86
N ALA A 97 1.90 -10.18 26.56
CA ALA A 97 2.21 -11.11 25.47
C ALA A 97 3.67 -11.03 24.96
N THR A 98 4.37 -9.92 25.22
CA THR A 98 5.68 -9.63 24.59
C THR A 98 6.88 -9.87 25.53
N HIS A 99 6.65 -10.13 26.82
CA HIS A 99 7.75 -10.38 27.76
C HIS A 99 8.42 -11.76 27.66
N ALA A 100 7.88 -12.68 26.85
CA ALA A 100 8.52 -13.95 26.56
C ALA A 100 9.26 -13.88 25.21
N ARG A 101 10.59 -13.74 25.29
CA ARG A 101 11.60 -13.81 24.21
C ARG A 101 11.88 -12.47 23.51
N ILE A 102 12.89 -11.76 23.99
CA ILE A 102 14.16 -11.47 23.29
C ILE A 102 14.96 -10.49 24.18
N PRO A 103 16.21 -10.78 24.58
CA PRO A 103 17.09 -9.78 25.14
C PRO A 103 17.56 -8.87 24.00
N SER A 104 16.83 -7.79 23.74
CA SER A 104 17.26 -6.77 22.79
C SER A 104 18.33 -5.91 23.46
N SER A 105 19.59 -6.14 23.11
CA SER A 105 20.69 -5.21 23.36
C SER A 105 20.29 -3.78 22.94
N PRO A 106 20.52 -2.75 23.77
CA PRO A 106 20.18 -1.37 23.44
C PRO A 106 21.14 -0.86 22.36
N GLY A 107 20.80 -1.16 21.11
CA GLY A 107 21.54 -0.61 19.97
C GLY A 107 21.36 0.91 19.86
N PRO A 108 22.16 1.58 19.00
CA PRO A 108 22.11 3.02 18.74
C PRO A 108 20.75 3.56 18.25
N LYS A 109 19.78 2.67 17.98
CA LYS A 109 18.39 2.99 17.62
C LYS A 109 17.56 3.59 18.76
N SER A 110 18.01 3.47 20.02
CA SER A 110 17.25 3.98 21.17
C SER A 110 17.12 5.50 21.18
N GLY A 111 18.18 6.22 20.80
CA GLY A 111 18.19 7.69 20.82
C GLY A 111 17.31 8.30 19.73
N THR A 112 17.38 7.77 18.51
CA THR A 112 16.57 8.25 17.39
C THR A 112 15.08 8.00 17.61
N ARG A 113 14.73 6.84 18.19
CA ARG A 113 13.35 6.51 18.54
C ARG A 113 12.79 7.44 19.61
N ALA A 114 13.55 7.73 20.65
CA ALA A 114 13.12 8.67 21.70
C ALA A 114 12.87 10.07 21.13
N ALA A 115 13.76 10.56 20.27
CA ALA A 115 13.59 11.85 19.60
C ALA A 115 12.34 11.87 18.70
N LEU A 116 12.08 10.81 17.93
CA LEU A 116 10.86 10.69 17.11
C LEU A 116 9.59 10.70 17.95
N LEU A 117 9.59 10.01 19.10
CA LEU A 117 8.45 10.01 20.02
C LEU A 117 8.22 11.39 20.63
N GLN A 118 9.29 12.10 21.00
CA GLN A 118 9.20 13.47 21.50
C GLN A 118 8.60 14.42 20.45
N LEU A 119 9.08 14.35 19.21
CA LEU A 119 8.52 15.12 18.09
C LEU A 119 7.05 14.76 17.83
N ALA A 120 6.67 13.49 17.99
CA ALA A 120 5.27 13.09 17.84
C ALA A 120 4.38 13.62 18.97
N VAL A 121 4.88 13.70 20.21
CA VAL A 121 4.18 14.37 21.32
C VAL A 121 4.00 15.85 21.02
N GLU A 122 5.07 16.51 20.58
CA GLU A 122 5.02 17.92 20.18
C GLU A 122 3.97 18.16 19.09
N CYS A 123 3.86 17.25 18.11
CA CYS A 123 2.83 17.30 17.08
C CYS A 123 1.41 17.22 17.64
N VAL A 124 1.16 16.31 18.60
CA VAL A 124 -0.16 16.19 19.24
C VAL A 124 -0.55 17.48 19.96
N ASN A 125 0.43 18.12 20.61
CA ASN A 125 0.23 19.40 21.31
C ASN A 125 -0.01 20.55 20.32
N LEU A 126 0.70 20.57 19.19
CA LEU A 126 0.59 21.61 18.16
C LEU A 126 -0.73 21.51 17.38
N TYR A 127 -1.29 20.29 17.23
CA TYR A 127 -2.50 20.03 16.46
C TYR A 127 -3.60 19.32 17.29
N PRO A 128 -4.46 20.09 18.01
CA PRO A 128 -5.56 19.53 18.81
C PRO A 128 -6.55 18.66 18.00
N ALA A 129 -6.66 18.89 16.69
CA ALA A 129 -7.47 18.08 15.79
C ALA A 129 -6.95 16.63 15.62
N LEU A 130 -5.66 16.38 15.86
CA LEU A 130 -5.12 15.02 15.95
C LEU A 130 -5.55 14.36 17.26
N HIS A 131 -5.45 15.10 18.37
CA HIS A 131 -5.82 14.61 19.69
C HIS A 131 -7.30 14.24 19.78
N SER A 132 -8.19 15.03 19.16
CA SER A 132 -9.64 14.75 19.14
C SER A 132 -10.01 13.44 18.44
N ARG A 133 -9.10 12.86 17.64
CA ARG A 133 -9.27 11.55 16.99
C ARG A 133 -8.80 10.39 17.84
N PHE A 134 -8.22 10.63 19.01
CA PHE A 134 -7.74 9.57 19.87
C PHE A 134 -8.91 8.90 20.57
N ILE A 135 -8.81 7.58 20.73
CA ILE A 135 -9.85 6.78 21.39
C ILE A 135 -9.49 6.67 22.86
N LYS A 136 -10.32 7.23 23.74
CA LYS A 136 -10.17 7.10 25.18
C LYS A 136 -10.37 5.65 25.61
N SER A 137 -9.48 5.14 26.44
CA SER A 137 -9.54 3.80 27.02
C SER A 137 -9.13 3.85 28.49
N THR A 138 -9.68 2.96 29.29
CA THR A 138 -9.41 2.87 30.73
C THR A 138 -8.88 1.48 31.02
N ASP A 139 -7.80 1.40 31.78
CA ASP A 139 -7.29 0.11 32.26
C ASP A 139 -8.04 -0.32 33.52
N GLU A 140 -8.80 -1.41 33.44
CA GLU A 140 -9.51 -1.98 34.58
C GLU A 140 -8.55 -2.60 35.60
N ALA A 141 -7.38 -3.07 35.17
CA ALA A 141 -6.41 -3.75 36.03
C ALA A 141 -5.55 -2.77 36.85
N SER A 142 -5.27 -1.59 36.30
CA SER A 142 -4.36 -0.60 36.89
C SER A 142 -5.14 0.64 37.36
N ALA A 143 -5.86 0.52 38.47
CA ALA A 143 -6.39 1.62 39.28
C ALA A 143 -6.88 2.87 38.49
N HIS A 144 -7.75 2.67 37.48
CA HIS A 144 -8.43 3.75 36.74
C HIS A 144 -7.51 4.70 35.96
N MET A 145 -6.32 4.25 35.54
CA MET A 145 -5.48 5.06 34.67
C MET A 145 -6.14 5.18 33.29
N THR A 146 -6.49 6.42 32.93
CA THR A 146 -7.05 6.75 31.62
C THR A 146 -5.90 6.96 30.64
N TYR A 147 -6.01 6.35 29.47
CA TYR A 147 -5.06 6.55 28.38
C TYR A 147 -5.79 6.69 27.05
N PHE A 148 -5.08 7.21 26.07
CA PHE A 148 -5.62 7.49 24.75
C PHE A 148 -4.92 6.62 23.71
N ILE A 149 -5.70 5.97 22.86
CA ILE A 149 -5.18 5.18 21.76
C ILE A 149 -5.00 6.13 20.56
N PRO A 150 -3.75 6.35 20.11
CA PRO A 150 -3.49 7.26 19.01
C PRO A 150 -4.02 6.70 17.68
N TYR A 151 -4.39 7.63 16.79
CA TYR A 151 -4.86 7.29 15.44
C TYR A 151 -3.70 6.84 14.56
N ALA A 152 -3.58 5.53 14.34
CA ALA A 152 -2.55 4.91 13.51
C ALA A 152 -3.12 4.51 12.13
N THR A 153 -2.73 5.23 11.09
CA THR A 153 -3.11 4.97 9.68
C THR A 153 -1.92 5.19 8.75
N GLU A 154 -2.05 4.74 7.50
CA GLU A 154 -0.99 4.78 6.50
C GLU A 154 -0.82 6.19 5.88
N LEU A 155 -0.40 7.16 6.71
CA LEU A 155 -0.21 8.57 6.35
C LEU A 155 1.04 8.81 5.50
N VAL A 156 2.04 7.94 5.62
CA VAL A 156 3.28 7.92 4.83
C VAL A 156 3.40 6.56 4.19
N GLN A 157 3.57 6.57 2.87
CA GLN A 157 3.83 5.39 2.07
C GLN A 157 5.15 5.59 1.33
N PRO A 158 5.93 4.54 1.11
CA PRO A 158 7.16 4.66 0.34
C PRO A 158 6.88 4.94 -1.15
N HIS A 159 5.63 4.75 -1.60
CA HIS A 159 5.19 4.95 -2.98
C HIS A 159 3.71 5.35 -2.94
N SER A 160 3.24 6.17 -3.88
CA SER A 160 1.85 6.60 -3.96
C SER A 160 0.96 5.49 -4.56
N LEU A 161 0.00 4.98 -3.78
CA LEU A 161 -0.94 3.91 -4.18
C LEU A 161 -2.11 4.34 -5.07
N ASP A 162 -2.35 5.64 -5.26
CA ASP A 162 -3.43 6.16 -6.14
C ASP A 162 -2.94 7.03 -7.30
N TRP A 163 -1.62 7.09 -7.46
CA TRP A 163 -1.01 7.81 -8.56
C TRP A 163 -1.06 6.96 -9.84
N PRO A 164 -1.35 7.53 -11.03
CA PRO A 164 -1.21 6.78 -12.27
C PRO A 164 0.30 6.62 -12.59
N ASN A 165 1.02 5.87 -11.75
CA ASN A 165 2.27 5.26 -12.14
C ASN A 165 1.95 3.83 -12.62
N ALA A 166 2.76 3.31 -13.53
CA ALA A 166 2.57 1.96 -14.09
C ALA A 166 2.57 0.84 -13.01
N GLY A 167 3.02 1.14 -11.80
CA GLY A 167 3.08 0.26 -10.64
C GLY A 167 1.79 0.14 -9.82
N LEU A 168 0.80 1.03 -10.00
CA LEU A 168 -0.47 0.99 -9.25
C LEU A 168 -1.27 -0.28 -9.52
N LEU A 169 -1.37 -0.62 -10.80
CA LEU A 169 -1.93 -1.89 -11.21
C LEU A 169 -0.98 -3.00 -10.76
N ARG A 170 0.33 -2.80 -10.93
CA ARG A 170 1.33 -3.87 -10.91
C ARG A 170 1.63 -4.51 -9.55
N ARG A 171 1.62 -3.76 -8.44
CA ARG A 171 2.38 -4.19 -7.26
C ARG A 171 1.77 -5.30 -6.41
N THR A 172 0.44 -5.42 -6.34
CA THR A 172 -0.18 -6.53 -5.58
C THR A 172 -1.57 -6.95 -6.09
N GLN A 173 -2.29 -6.09 -6.82
CA GLN A 173 -3.63 -6.43 -7.29
C GLN A 173 -3.72 -6.81 -8.77
N SER A 174 -2.84 -6.36 -9.69
CA SER A 174 -3.03 -6.73 -11.11
C SER A 174 -2.77 -8.20 -11.39
N LEU A 175 -1.80 -8.84 -10.72
CA LEU A 175 -1.54 -10.26 -10.95
C LEU A 175 -2.69 -11.11 -10.44
N ILE A 176 -3.20 -10.82 -9.23
CA ILE A 176 -4.35 -11.53 -8.67
C ILE A 176 -5.62 -11.25 -9.50
N MET A 177 -5.88 -9.99 -9.83
CA MET A 177 -6.98 -9.60 -10.71
C MET A 177 -6.86 -10.27 -12.08
N GLY A 178 -5.64 -10.34 -12.63
CA GLY A 178 -5.33 -11.03 -13.87
C GLY A 178 -5.64 -12.52 -13.76
N MET A 179 -5.15 -13.20 -12.73
CA MET A 179 -5.45 -14.62 -12.48
C MET A 179 -6.96 -14.87 -12.36
N VAL A 180 -7.69 -14.02 -11.63
CA VAL A 180 -9.15 -14.16 -11.49
C VAL A 180 -9.86 -13.96 -12.82
N LEU A 181 -9.49 -12.91 -13.57
CA LEU A 181 -10.10 -12.58 -14.86
C LEU A 181 -9.83 -13.68 -15.89
N TRP A 182 -8.57 -14.10 -16.05
CA TRP A 182 -8.19 -15.15 -16.99
C TRP A 182 -8.74 -16.51 -16.57
N GLY A 183 -8.79 -16.79 -15.27
CA GLY A 183 -9.43 -17.99 -14.73
C GLY A 183 -10.93 -18.05 -15.05
N ALA A 184 -11.65 -16.94 -14.88
CA ALA A 184 -13.06 -16.83 -15.26
C ALA A 184 -13.26 -16.97 -16.78
N SER A 185 -12.41 -16.35 -17.60
CA SER A 185 -12.44 -16.50 -19.05
C SER A 185 -12.15 -17.94 -19.51
N MET A 186 -11.21 -18.62 -18.85
CA MET A 186 -10.91 -20.02 -19.13
C MET A 186 -12.10 -20.92 -18.80
N ALA A 187 -12.73 -20.72 -17.63
CA ALA A 187 -13.92 -21.48 -17.25
C ALA A 187 -15.09 -21.24 -18.23
N TYR A 188 -15.31 -19.98 -18.64
CA TYR A 188 -16.29 -19.63 -19.66
C TYR A 188 -16.04 -20.37 -20.99
N GLY A 189 -14.80 -20.35 -21.48
CA GLY A 189 -14.42 -21.09 -22.69
C GLY A 189 -14.57 -22.60 -22.54
N ALA A 190 -14.19 -23.17 -21.40
CA ALA A 190 -14.27 -24.59 -21.12
C ALA A 190 -15.71 -25.12 -21.12
N ILE A 191 -16.68 -24.34 -20.61
CA ILE A 191 -18.10 -24.68 -20.69
C ILE A 191 -18.54 -24.79 -22.15
N HIS A 192 -18.08 -23.89 -23.03
CA HIS A 192 -18.37 -23.98 -24.45
C HIS A 192 -17.72 -25.21 -25.06
N VAL A 193 -16.43 -25.47 -24.80
CA VAL A 193 -15.76 -26.69 -25.29
C VAL A 193 -16.48 -27.96 -24.83
N ALA A 194 -17.01 -28.00 -23.59
CA ALA A 194 -17.77 -29.13 -23.07
C ALA A 194 -19.08 -29.39 -23.83
N ALA A 195 -19.69 -28.36 -24.42
CA ALA A 195 -20.87 -28.47 -25.27
C ALA A 195 -20.52 -28.93 -26.71
N TRP A 196 -19.45 -29.70 -26.90
CA TRP A 196 -18.85 -30.04 -28.20
C TRP A 196 -19.84 -30.56 -29.25
N HIS A 197 -20.88 -31.27 -28.79
CA HIS A 197 -21.91 -31.91 -29.61
C HIS A 197 -23.22 -31.13 -29.69
N TYR A 198 -23.21 -29.83 -29.41
CA TYR A 198 -24.39 -28.98 -29.56
C TYR A 198 -24.86 -28.92 -31.03
N PHE A 199 -26.18 -28.79 -31.23
CA PHE A 199 -26.80 -28.73 -32.54
C PHE A 199 -26.61 -27.35 -33.17
N PHE A 200 -26.17 -27.33 -34.44
CA PHE A 200 -26.06 -26.12 -35.24
C PHE A 200 -26.75 -26.32 -36.60
N PRO A 201 -27.39 -25.28 -37.17
CA PRO A 201 -28.00 -25.33 -38.50
C PRO A 201 -27.06 -25.75 -39.62
N THR A 202 -25.78 -25.35 -39.56
CA THR A 202 -24.78 -25.67 -40.57
C THR A 202 -23.49 -26.27 -39.98
N PRO A 203 -22.78 -27.15 -40.71
CA PRO A 203 -21.49 -27.68 -40.28
C PRO A 203 -20.41 -26.60 -40.11
N LEU A 204 -20.49 -25.53 -40.91
CA LEU A 204 -19.55 -24.41 -40.83
C LEU A 204 -19.71 -23.63 -39.52
N GLU A 205 -20.95 -23.36 -39.10
CA GLU A 205 -21.21 -22.74 -37.79
C GLU A 205 -20.68 -23.59 -36.65
N GLN A 206 -20.88 -24.90 -36.69
CA GLN A 206 -20.35 -25.83 -35.68
C GLN A 206 -18.83 -25.81 -35.65
N LEU A 207 -18.16 -25.82 -36.81
CA LEU A 207 -16.71 -25.77 -36.91
C LEU A 207 -16.15 -24.46 -36.36
N LEU A 208 -16.71 -23.31 -36.78
CA LEU A 208 -16.30 -21.99 -36.31
C LEU A 208 -16.50 -21.85 -34.79
N TRP A 209 -17.62 -22.35 -34.27
CA TRP A 209 -17.90 -22.35 -32.84
C TRP A 209 -16.90 -23.22 -32.06
N ARG A 210 -16.56 -24.41 -32.55
CA ARG A 210 -15.55 -25.29 -31.93
C ARG A 210 -14.18 -24.64 -31.91
N LEU A 211 -13.73 -24.13 -33.07
CA LEU A 211 -12.42 -23.48 -33.20
C LEU A 211 -12.31 -22.26 -32.29
N SER A 212 -13.33 -21.41 -32.27
CA SER A 212 -13.35 -20.22 -31.40
C SER A 212 -13.39 -20.58 -29.91
N SER A 213 -14.17 -21.58 -29.51
CA SER A 213 -14.24 -22.03 -28.12
C SER A 213 -12.90 -22.59 -27.62
N VAL A 214 -12.25 -23.43 -28.45
CA VAL A 214 -10.91 -23.97 -28.14
C VAL A 214 -9.89 -22.85 -28.07
N TRP A 215 -9.91 -21.91 -29.03
CA TRP A 215 -8.98 -20.80 -29.07
C TRP A 215 -9.10 -19.86 -27.86
N VAL A 216 -10.31 -19.45 -27.50
CA VAL A 216 -10.56 -18.58 -26.33
C VAL A 216 -10.11 -19.28 -25.04
N THR A 217 -10.42 -20.56 -24.89
CA THR A 217 -9.99 -21.35 -23.73
C THR A 217 -8.47 -21.44 -23.64
N PHE A 218 -7.80 -21.71 -24.76
CA PHE A 218 -6.35 -21.80 -24.85
C PHE A 218 -5.68 -20.46 -24.48
N CYS A 219 -6.12 -19.35 -25.07
CA CYS A 219 -5.58 -18.02 -24.77
C CYS A 219 -5.76 -17.65 -23.29
N ALA A 220 -6.95 -17.90 -22.73
CA ALA A 220 -7.20 -17.64 -21.32
C ALA A 220 -6.33 -18.51 -20.40
N ALA A 221 -6.17 -19.80 -20.72
CA ALA A 221 -5.31 -20.71 -19.98
C ALA A 221 -3.83 -20.29 -20.05
N PHE A 222 -3.35 -19.88 -21.24
CA PHE A 222 -1.99 -19.37 -21.42
C PHE A 222 -1.73 -18.15 -20.52
N TRP A 223 -2.63 -17.16 -20.53
CA TRP A 223 -2.49 -15.97 -19.69
C TRP A 223 -2.63 -16.27 -18.20
N LEU A 224 -3.49 -17.21 -17.82
CA LEU A 224 -3.59 -17.67 -16.43
C LEU A 224 -2.27 -18.29 -15.96
N VAL A 225 -1.69 -19.19 -16.76
CA VAL A 225 -0.42 -19.86 -16.45
C VAL A 225 0.72 -18.84 -16.38
N THR A 226 0.81 -17.87 -17.30
CA THR A 226 1.86 -16.84 -17.23
C THR A 226 1.72 -15.95 -15.99
N ASN A 227 0.49 -15.57 -15.59
CA ASN A 227 0.26 -14.82 -14.35
C ASN A 227 0.61 -15.67 -13.11
N LEU A 228 0.25 -16.95 -13.10
CA LEU A 228 0.59 -17.87 -12.02
C LEU A 228 2.11 -18.07 -11.89
N LEU A 229 2.80 -18.23 -13.02
CA LEU A 229 4.25 -18.34 -13.08
C LEU A 229 4.93 -17.04 -12.65
N ALA A 230 4.44 -15.87 -13.07
CA ALA A 230 4.96 -14.58 -12.62
C ALA A 230 4.77 -14.37 -11.11
N HIS A 231 3.66 -14.84 -10.55
CA HIS A 231 3.40 -14.82 -9.11
C HIS A 231 4.31 -15.79 -8.35
N ALA A 232 4.54 -17.00 -8.87
CA ALA A 232 5.37 -18.02 -8.23
C ALA A 232 6.88 -17.72 -8.36
N PHE A 233 7.32 -17.12 -9.47
CA PHE A 233 8.71 -16.90 -9.80
C PHE A 233 8.99 -15.40 -10.05
N PRO A 234 9.61 -14.68 -9.08
CA PRO A 234 9.93 -13.26 -9.21
C PRO A 234 10.83 -12.92 -10.42
N ILE A 235 11.57 -13.90 -10.93
CA ILE A 235 12.41 -13.74 -12.13
C ILE A 235 11.54 -13.43 -13.35
N ILE A 236 10.38 -14.08 -13.48
CA ILE A 236 9.48 -13.90 -14.61
C ILE A 236 8.86 -12.51 -14.57
N ASP A 237 8.44 -12.04 -13.40
CA ASP A 237 7.98 -10.66 -13.25
C ASP A 237 9.09 -9.65 -13.60
N ARG A 238 10.34 -9.89 -13.18
CA ARG A 238 11.48 -9.03 -13.57
C ARG A 238 11.67 -8.98 -15.09
N VAL A 239 11.63 -10.12 -15.78
CA VAL A 239 11.72 -10.16 -17.24
C VAL A 239 10.57 -9.38 -17.87
N TRP A 240 9.35 -9.53 -17.35
CA TRP A 240 8.19 -8.76 -17.80
C TRP A 240 8.34 -7.26 -17.52
N VAL A 241 8.97 -6.86 -16.41
CA VAL A 241 9.29 -5.45 -16.10
C VAL A 241 10.26 -4.92 -17.14
N THR A 242 11.34 -5.66 -17.38
CA THR A 242 12.39 -5.28 -18.34
C THR A 242 11.83 -5.20 -19.77
N TYR A 243 10.92 -6.09 -20.15
CA TYR A 243 10.19 -6.01 -21.42
C TYR A 243 9.35 -4.74 -21.53
N ASN A 244 8.52 -4.45 -20.53
CA ASN A 244 7.65 -3.26 -20.54
C ASN A 244 8.45 -1.94 -20.51
N GLU A 245 9.58 -1.92 -19.82
CA GLU A 245 10.51 -0.78 -19.82
C GLU A 245 11.34 -0.67 -21.11
N ARG A 246 11.15 -1.59 -22.07
CA ARG A 246 11.91 -1.71 -23.32
C ARG A 246 13.42 -1.83 -23.10
N ARG A 247 13.82 -2.36 -21.94
CA ARG A 247 15.22 -2.64 -21.59
C ARG A 247 15.66 -4.04 -21.99
N LEU A 248 14.71 -4.87 -22.45
CA LEU A 248 15.00 -6.23 -22.88
C LEU A 248 15.63 -6.20 -24.28
N GLY A 249 16.64 -7.05 -24.50
CA GLY A 249 17.27 -7.17 -25.81
C GLY A 249 16.26 -7.48 -26.92
N TRP A 250 16.59 -7.11 -28.16
CA TRP A 250 15.68 -7.22 -29.31
C TRP A 250 15.10 -8.64 -29.48
N LEU A 251 15.92 -9.69 -29.32
CA LEU A 251 15.47 -11.08 -29.40
C LEU A 251 14.38 -11.40 -28.35
N GLY A 252 14.62 -11.03 -27.09
CA GLY A 252 13.66 -11.27 -26.02
C GLY A 252 12.37 -10.48 -26.22
N THR A 253 12.49 -9.25 -26.70
CA THR A 253 11.34 -8.42 -27.07
C THR A 253 10.54 -9.08 -28.20
N PHE A 254 11.19 -9.52 -29.28
CA PHE A 254 10.54 -10.19 -30.41
C PHE A 254 9.79 -11.46 -30.00
N VAL A 255 10.42 -12.32 -29.18
CA VAL A 255 9.79 -13.55 -28.68
C VAL A 255 8.55 -13.24 -27.84
N ILE A 256 8.65 -12.30 -26.89
CA ILE A 256 7.51 -11.93 -26.04
C ILE A 256 6.40 -11.28 -26.88
N THR A 257 6.73 -10.44 -27.85
CA THR A 257 5.75 -9.82 -28.76
C THR A 257 5.01 -10.88 -29.58
N ILE A 258 5.69 -11.86 -30.16
CA ILE A 258 5.05 -12.96 -30.88
C ILE A 258 4.11 -13.76 -29.97
N LEU A 259 4.57 -14.11 -28.76
CA LEU A 259 3.72 -14.80 -27.78
C LEU A 259 2.47 -14.00 -27.44
N CYS A 260 2.60 -12.68 -27.26
CA CYS A 260 1.47 -11.78 -27.02
C CYS A 260 0.53 -11.69 -28.22
N ALA A 261 1.06 -11.60 -29.44
CA ALA A 261 0.28 -11.48 -30.67
C ALA A 261 -0.55 -12.75 -30.94
N ILE A 262 0.06 -13.93 -30.75
CA ILE A 262 -0.63 -15.22 -30.88
C ILE A 262 -1.77 -15.31 -29.85
N CYS A 263 -1.54 -14.91 -28.60
CA CYS A 263 -2.52 -15.08 -27.52
C CYS A 263 -3.43 -13.86 -27.29
N GLY A 264 -3.36 -12.83 -28.12
CA GLY A 264 -4.03 -11.56 -27.87
C GLY A 264 -3.83 -10.50 -28.95
N PRO A 265 -4.49 -10.61 -30.12
CA PRO A 265 -4.45 -9.55 -31.13
C PRO A 265 -5.00 -8.20 -30.61
N TYR A 266 -5.81 -8.21 -29.54
CA TYR A 266 -6.34 -7.00 -28.90
C TYR A 266 -5.30 -6.22 -28.06
N VAL A 267 -4.16 -6.83 -27.71
CA VAL A 267 -3.13 -6.16 -26.89
C VAL A 267 -2.30 -5.19 -27.74
N GLU A 268 -2.13 -5.48 -29.04
CA GLU A 268 -1.32 -4.66 -29.95
C GLU A 268 -1.85 -3.23 -30.10
N VAL A 269 -3.17 -3.05 -30.14
CA VAL A 269 -3.80 -1.72 -30.23
C VAL A 269 -3.39 -0.85 -29.04
N ARG A 270 -3.35 -1.41 -27.82
CA ARG A 270 -2.99 -0.66 -26.61
C ARG A 270 -1.49 -0.33 -26.54
N THR A 271 -0.62 -1.22 -26.99
CA THR A 271 0.83 -0.96 -27.06
C THR A 271 1.19 0.04 -28.14
N MET A 272 0.51 0.04 -29.30
CA MET A 272 0.72 1.03 -30.35
C MET A 272 0.24 2.43 -29.95
N THR A 273 -0.91 2.56 -29.27
CA THR A 273 -1.38 3.88 -28.80
C THR A 273 -0.43 4.52 -27.78
N LEU A 274 0.25 3.71 -26.95
CA LEU A 274 1.28 4.20 -26.03
C LEU A 274 2.62 4.51 -26.74
N CYS A 275 2.90 3.91 -27.89
CA CYS A 275 4.08 4.23 -28.72
C CYS A 275 3.94 5.55 -29.48
N SER A 276 2.74 5.97 -29.86
CA SER A 276 2.53 7.23 -30.62
C SER A 276 2.63 8.49 -29.77
N TYR A 277 2.66 8.40 -28.44
CA TYR A 277 2.99 9.54 -27.57
C TYR A 277 4.50 9.69 -27.45
N ASN A 278 5.11 10.27 -28.49
CA ASN A 278 6.52 10.66 -28.48
C ASN A 278 6.62 12.08 -27.86
N PRO A 279 7.33 12.28 -26.73
CA PRO A 279 7.43 13.59 -26.07
C PRO A 279 8.49 14.51 -26.71
N MET A 280 8.71 14.42 -28.02
CA MET A 280 9.74 15.18 -28.75
C MET A 280 9.26 16.49 -29.39
N GLU A 281 8.13 17.04 -28.95
CA GLU A 281 7.68 18.38 -29.38
C GLU A 281 7.18 19.22 -28.19
N ILE A 282 8.07 19.52 -27.25
CA ILE A 282 7.97 20.77 -26.46
C ILE A 282 9.41 21.27 -26.27
N VAL A 283 9.85 22.11 -27.21
CA VAL A 283 10.95 23.07 -27.04
C VAL A 283 10.31 24.42 -26.73
#